data_AF-C8W6H4-F1
#
_entry.id   AF-C8W6H4-F1
#
_cell.length_a   1.000
_cell.length_b   1.000
_cell.length_c   1.000
_cell.angle_alpha   90.00
_cell.angle_beta   90.00
_cell.angle_gamma   90.00
#
_symmetry.space_group_name_H-M   'P 1'
#
loop_
_entity.id
_entity.type
_entity.pdbx_description
1 polymer ?
#
loop_
_entity_poly.entity_id
_entity_poly.type
_entity_poly.pdbx_seq_one_letter_code
_entity_poly.pdbx_strand_id
1 'polypeptide(L)'
;MEIITGSNEAAHAALTILFHLSLIFAGHVAGDVLLQMNRLSKLKRKHLWALGLHVFLWTAMICFVLLYLKIFAFWKMLFLYITHFIIDWLKSFFKPTPGSLGGLTKVDVVDQLLHLATLGLVYFF
;
A
#
# COMPACT_ATOMS: atom_id res chain seq x y z
N MET A 1 4.65 -20.35 38.52
CA MET A 1 5.71 -19.94 37.58
C MET A 1 5.21 -20.14 36.13
N GLU A 2 3.98 -19.71 35.82
CA GLU A 2 3.36 -19.85 34.48
C GLU A 2 2.85 -18.52 33.91
N ILE A 3 2.78 -17.46 34.72
CA ILE A 3 2.26 -16.14 34.30
C ILE A 3 3.30 -15.36 33.49
N ILE A 4 4.60 -15.60 33.73
CA ILE A 4 5.71 -14.86 33.11
C ILE A 4 5.99 -15.35 31.67
N THR A 5 5.68 -16.61 31.36
CA THR A 5 5.89 -17.17 30.02
C THR A 5 4.85 -16.66 29.02
N GLY A 6 3.58 -16.57 29.42
CA GLY A 6 2.50 -16.07 28.56
C GLY A 6 2.63 -14.59 28.18
N SER A 7 3.17 -13.73 29.06
CA SER A 7 3.37 -12.31 28.73
C SER A 7 4.50 -12.10 27.71
N ASN A 8 5.55 -12.94 27.74
CA ASN A 8 6.66 -12.85 26.81
C ASN A 8 6.26 -13.32 25.41
N GLU A 9 5.49 -14.40 25.28
CA GLU A 9 5.01 -14.88 23.98
C GLU A 9 4.11 -13.86 23.28
N ALA A 10 3.17 -13.27 24.01
CA ALA A 10 2.31 -12.20 23.48
C ALA A 10 3.12 -10.98 23.02
N ALA A 11 4.15 -10.59 23.78
CA ALA A 11 5.03 -9.48 23.41
C ALA A 11 5.85 -9.78 22.14
N HIS A 12 6.39 -11.00 22.01
CA HIS A 12 7.11 -11.41 20.81
C HIS A 12 6.20 -11.47 19.57
N ALA A 13 4.98 -11.96 19.71
CA ALA A 13 3.99 -11.97 18.64
C ALA A 13 3.64 -10.54 18.20
N ALA A 14 3.37 -9.63 19.16
CA ALA A 14 3.07 -8.24 18.88
C ALA A 14 4.23 -7.54 18.16
N LEU A 15 5.47 -7.74 18.62
CA LEU A 15 6.67 -7.17 17.98
C LEU A 15 6.83 -7.67 16.54
N THR A 16 6.59 -8.96 16.31
CA THR A 16 6.65 -9.57 14.97
C THR A 16 5.61 -8.96 14.05
N ILE A 17 4.37 -8.79 14.53
CA ILE A 17 3.29 -8.14 13.76
C ILE A 17 3.65 -6.71 13.41
N LEU A 18 4.13 -5.93 14.39
CA LEU A 18 4.55 -4.54 14.17
C LEU A 18 5.69 -4.44 13.15
N PHE A 19 6.66 -5.36 13.22
CA PHE A 19 7.75 -5.42 12.27
C PHE A 19 7.25 -5.71 10.84
N HIS A 20 6.36 -6.69 10.67
CA HIS A 20 5.77 -7.01 9.37
C HIS A 20 4.99 -5.83 8.79
N LEU A 21 4.11 -5.24 9.60
CA LEU A 21 3.31 -4.07 9.19
C LEU A 21 4.20 -2.88 8.81
N SER A 22 5.29 -2.66 9.55
CA SER A 22 6.26 -1.61 9.26
C SER A 22 6.95 -1.82 7.91
N LEU A 23 7.32 -3.06 7.57
CA LEU A 23 7.93 -3.39 6.28
C LEU A 23 6.94 -3.23 5.12
N ILE A 24 5.70 -3.68 5.29
CA ILE A 24 4.64 -3.50 4.28
C ILE A 24 4.37 -2.02 4.06
N PHE A 25 4.26 -1.24 5.13
CA PHE A 25 4.08 0.21 5.07
C PHE A 25 5.28 0.91 4.39
N ALA A 26 6.51 0.50 4.70
CA ALA A 26 7.70 1.03 4.04
C ALA A 26 7.70 0.71 2.52
N GLY A 27 7.29 -0.51 2.13
CA GLY A 27 7.10 -0.88 0.73
C GLY A 27 6.06 -0.03 0.02
N HIS A 28 4.94 0.28 0.69
CA HIS A 28 3.92 1.20 0.19
C HIS A 28 4.48 2.59 -0.04
N VAL A 29 5.09 3.20 0.98
CA VAL A 29 5.65 4.55 0.89
C VAL A 29 6.74 4.61 -0.20
N ALA A 30 7.61 3.60 -0.28
CA ALA A 30 8.65 3.54 -1.31
C ALA A 30 8.05 3.48 -2.71
N GLY A 31 7.08 2.58 -2.94
CA GLY A 31 6.38 2.46 -4.21
C GLY A 31 5.66 3.75 -4.58
N ASP A 32 4.92 4.33 -3.64
CA ASP A 32 4.09 5.51 -3.89
C ASP A 32 4.95 6.76 -4.13
N VAL A 33 5.97 7.04 -3.30
CA VAL A 33 6.88 8.18 -3.49
C VAL A 33 7.63 8.08 -4.82
N LEU A 34 8.26 6.92 -5.12
CA LEU A 34 9.03 6.73 -6.34
C LEU A 34 8.15 6.87 -7.59
N LEU A 35 6.91 6.41 -7.54
CA LEU A 35 6.01 6.43 -8.69
C LEU A 35 5.22 7.74 -8.81
N GLN A 36 4.97 8.45 -7.70
CA GLN A 36 4.25 9.72 -7.69
C GLN A 36 5.10 10.92 -8.13
N MET A 37 6.42 10.88 -7.92
CA MET A 37 7.34 11.97 -8.32
C MET A 37 7.61 12.05 -9.83
N ASN A 38 7.14 11.06 -10.59
CA ASN A 38 7.58 10.86 -11.97
C ASN A 38 6.51 11.30 -12.99
N ARG A 39 6.91 11.39 -14.27
CA ARG A 39 5.98 11.68 -15.38
C ARG A 39 4.80 10.68 -15.43
N LEU A 40 5.01 9.45 -14.96
CA LEU A 40 3.97 8.42 -14.88
C LEU A 40 2.77 8.85 -14.02
N SER A 41 3.01 9.58 -12.93
CA SER A 41 1.97 10.12 -12.04
C SER A 41 1.02 11.12 -12.74
N LYS A 42 1.58 11.91 -13.66
CA LYS A 42 0.78 12.84 -14.49
C LYS A 42 0.03 12.10 -15.59
N LEU A 43 0.62 11.03 -16.14
CA LEU A 43 0.03 10.23 -17.22
C LEU A 43 -1.07 9.28 -16.72
N LYS A 44 -0.97 8.72 -15.51
CA LYS A 44 -1.98 7.79 -14.96
C LYS A 44 -3.38 8.39 -14.89
N ARG A 45 -3.48 9.71 -14.75
CA ARG A 45 -4.76 10.44 -14.73
C ARG A 45 -5.36 10.69 -16.11
N LYS A 46 -4.60 10.48 -17.19
CA LYS A 46 -5.01 10.73 -18.58
C LYS A 46 -5.19 9.45 -19.38
N HIS A 47 -4.48 8.40 -19.03
CA HIS A 47 -4.45 7.16 -19.80
C HIS A 47 -4.52 5.92 -18.90
N LEU A 48 -5.47 5.03 -19.17
CA LEU A 48 -5.67 3.80 -18.39
C LEU A 48 -4.46 2.86 -18.44
N TRP A 49 -3.74 2.80 -19.56
CA TRP A 49 -2.52 1.99 -19.65
C TRP A 49 -1.42 2.50 -18.71
N ALA A 50 -1.31 3.82 -18.54
CA ALA A 50 -0.33 4.44 -17.65
C ALA A 50 -0.72 4.21 -16.19
N LEU A 51 -2.02 4.19 -15.89
CA LEU A 51 -2.53 3.76 -14.60
C LEU A 51 -2.22 2.28 -14.33
N GLY A 52 -2.50 1.39 -15.28
CA GLY A 52 -2.17 -0.03 -15.17
C GLY A 52 -0.68 -0.27 -14.91
N LEU A 53 0.21 0.44 -15.61
CA LEU A 53 1.66 0.37 -15.38
C LEU A 53 2.05 0.89 -13.99
N HIS A 54 1.46 2.01 -13.55
CA HIS A 54 1.69 2.54 -12.21
C HIS A 54 1.30 1.52 -11.13
N VAL A 55 0.10 0.96 -11.25
CA VAL A 55 -0.42 -0.05 -10.33
C VAL A 55 0.45 -1.30 -10.35
N PHE A 56 0.85 -1.77 -11.53
CA PHE A 56 1.71 -2.94 -11.68
C PHE A 56 3.04 -2.77 -10.92
N LEU A 57 3.69 -1.61 -11.08
CA LEU A 57 4.96 -1.33 -10.41
C LEU A 57 4.79 -1.24 -8.89
N TRP A 58 3.72 -0.61 -8.42
CA TRP A 58 3.40 -0.54 -7.00
C TRP A 58 3.09 -1.93 -6.42
N THR A 59 2.25 -2.72 -7.10
CA THR A 59 1.93 -4.10 -6.69
C THR A 59 3.17 -4.98 -6.66
N ALA A 60 4.07 -4.86 -7.65
CA ALA A 60 5.33 -5.61 -7.68
C ALA A 60 6.22 -5.29 -6.47
N MET A 61 6.31 -4.02 -6.08
CA MET A 61 7.03 -3.59 -4.87
C MET A 61 6.47 -4.25 -3.62
N ILE A 62 5.15 -4.20 -3.42
CA ILE A 62 4.50 -4.86 -2.27
C ILE A 62 4.70 -6.38 -2.32
N CYS A 63 4.55 -7.01 -3.49
CA CYS A 63 4.74 -8.46 -3.63
C CYS A 63 6.16 -8.89 -3.24
N PHE A 64 7.18 -8.08 -3.55
CA PHE A 64 8.55 -8.34 -3.09
C PHE A 64 8.65 -8.36 -1.56
N VAL A 65 7.99 -7.42 -0.88
CA VAL A 65 7.91 -7.40 0.59
C VAL A 65 7.17 -8.63 1.14
N LEU A 66 6.03 -9.01 0.54
CA LEU A 66 5.27 -10.19 0.96
C LEU A 66 6.05 -11.50 0.76
N LEU A 67 6.85 -11.59 -0.31
CA LEU A 67 7.74 -12.72 -0.57
C LEU A 67 8.84 -12.79 0.49
N TYR A 68 9.47 -11.66 0.82
CA TYR A 68 10.46 -11.57 1.89
C TYR A 68 9.91 -12.01 3.25
N LEU A 69 8.68 -11.59 3.56
CA LEU A 69 7.96 -11.97 4.77
C LEU A 69 7.37 -13.39 4.75
N LYS A 70 7.47 -14.12 3.63
CA LYS A 70 6.89 -15.47 3.42
C LYS A 70 5.38 -15.55 3.62
N ILE A 71 4.66 -14.46 3.38
CA ILE A 71 3.18 -14.37 3.48
C ILE A 71 2.51 -14.14 2.12
N PHE A 72 3.27 -14.28 1.03
CA PHE A 72 2.79 -14.09 -0.34
C PHE A 72 1.82 -15.19 -0.77
N ALA A 73 0.78 -14.78 -1.51
CA ALA A 73 -0.11 -15.67 -2.25
C ALA A 73 -0.56 -14.97 -3.55
N PHE A 74 -0.82 -15.74 -4.61
CA PHE A 74 -1.22 -15.17 -5.90
C PHE A 74 -2.50 -14.33 -5.84
N TRP A 75 -3.46 -14.71 -4.98
CA TRP A 75 -4.67 -13.93 -4.80
C TRP A 75 -4.39 -12.54 -4.20
N LYS A 76 -3.37 -12.43 -3.32
CA LYS A 76 -2.95 -11.15 -2.70
C LYS A 76 -2.42 -10.20 -3.78
N MET A 77 -1.64 -10.72 -4.72
CA MET A 77 -1.17 -9.95 -5.88
C MET A 77 -2.35 -9.41 -6.72
N LEU A 78 -3.30 -10.28 -7.08
CA LEU A 78 -4.47 -9.87 -7.87
C LEU A 78 -5.34 -8.87 -7.11
N PHE A 79 -5.56 -9.10 -5.81
CA PHE A 79 -6.31 -8.21 -4.94
C PHE A 79 -5.66 -6.82 -4.84
N LEU A 80 -4.35 -6.77 -4.57
CA LEU A 80 -3.58 -5.53 -4.50
C LEU A 80 -3.66 -4.76 -5.83
N TYR A 81 -3.46 -5.43 -6.96
CA TYR A 81 -3.53 -4.80 -8.27
C TYR A 81 -4.92 -4.21 -8.54
N ILE A 82 -5.98 -5.02 -8.37
CA ILE A 82 -7.35 -4.58 -8.69
C ILE A 82 -7.78 -3.43 -7.77
N THR A 83 -7.53 -3.55 -6.47
CA THR A 83 -7.97 -2.53 -5.50
C THR A 83 -7.20 -1.22 -5.68
N HIS A 84 -5.88 -1.27 -5.84
CA HIS A 84 -5.06 -0.07 -6.11
C HIS A 84 -5.48 0.59 -7.43
N PHE A 85 -5.74 -0.20 -8.48
CA PHE A 85 -6.25 0.32 -9.75
C PHE A 85 -7.58 1.06 -9.57
N ILE A 86 -8.54 0.47 -8.85
CA ILE A 86 -9.85 1.08 -8.62
C ILE A 86 -9.71 2.37 -7.81
N ILE A 87 -8.91 2.37 -6.73
CA ILE A 87 -8.72 3.55 -5.88
C ILE A 87 -8.14 4.71 -6.69
N ASP A 88 -7.04 4.47 -7.41
CA ASP A 88 -6.39 5.49 -8.23
C ASP A 88 -7.26 5.96 -9.42
N TRP A 89 -8.01 5.03 -10.04
CA TRP A 89 -8.96 5.36 -11.10
C TRP A 89 -10.07 6.27 -10.57
N LEU A 90 -10.65 5.92 -9.42
CA LEU A 90 -11.67 6.75 -8.77
C LEU A 90 -11.11 8.12 -8.40
N LYS A 91 -9.88 8.18 -7.87
CA LYS A 91 -9.17 9.43 -7.56
C LYS A 91 -9.04 10.35 -8.78
N SER A 92 -8.91 9.80 -9.98
CA SER A 92 -8.76 10.58 -11.22
C SER A 92 -9.98 11.44 -11.57
N PHE A 93 -11.17 11.10 -11.07
CA PHE A 93 -12.40 11.88 -11.27
C PHE A 93 -12.50 13.10 -10.35
N PHE A 94 -11.74 13.14 -9.27
CA PHE A 94 -11.72 14.29 -8.36
C PHE A 94 -10.75 15.34 -8.88
N LYS A 95 -11.22 16.59 -9.00
CA LYS A 95 -10.44 17.71 -9.58
C LYS A 95 -9.04 17.79 -8.94
N PRO A 96 -7.99 18.05 -9.74
CA PRO A 96 -6.64 18.19 -9.22
C PRO A 96 -6.62 19.36 -8.22
N THR A 97 -6.11 19.11 -7.03
CA THR A 97 -5.39 20.16 -6.30
C THR A 97 -3.99 20.15 -6.90
N PRO A 98 -3.65 21.13 -7.76
CA PRO A 98 -2.39 21.08 -8.46
C PRO A 98 -1.24 21.24 -7.46
N GLY A 99 -0.38 20.23 -7.39
CA GLY A 99 1.08 20.37 -7.26
C GLY A 99 1.65 21.18 -6.10
N SER A 100 0.87 21.63 -5.12
CA SER A 100 1.42 22.20 -3.92
C SER A 100 1.60 21.09 -2.89
N LEU A 101 2.83 20.92 -2.41
CA LEU A 101 3.13 20.27 -1.13
C LEU A 101 2.42 20.97 0.07
N GLY A 102 1.54 21.95 -0.18
CA GLY A 102 0.99 22.88 0.79
C GLY A 102 -0.37 22.49 1.37
N GLY A 103 -0.98 21.36 0.98
CA GLY A 103 -2.20 20.92 1.63
C GLY A 103 -2.61 19.48 1.28
N LEU A 104 -2.59 18.60 2.28
CA LEU A 104 -3.31 17.32 2.21
C LEU A 104 -4.80 17.62 2.00
N THR A 105 -5.38 17.14 0.91
CA THR A 105 -6.83 17.23 0.73
C THR A 105 -7.53 16.09 1.46
N LYS A 106 -8.83 16.25 1.75
CA LYS A 106 -9.65 15.14 2.27
C LYS A 106 -9.62 13.93 1.34
N VAL A 107 -9.53 14.16 0.03
CA VAL A 107 -9.44 13.09 -0.97
C VAL A 107 -8.12 12.35 -0.85
N ASP A 108 -7.00 13.03 -0.62
CA ASP A 108 -5.70 12.39 -0.41
C ASP A 108 -5.65 11.59 0.90
N VAL A 109 -6.30 12.06 1.96
CA VAL A 109 -6.44 11.29 3.20
C VAL A 109 -7.23 10.00 2.95
N VAL A 110 -8.41 10.11 2.32
CA VAL A 110 -9.26 8.95 2.02
C VAL A 110 -8.54 7.97 1.10
N ASP A 111 -7.86 8.47 0.08
CA ASP A 111 -7.02 7.70 -0.84
C ASP A 111 -5.97 6.88 -0.07
N GLN A 112 -5.16 7.52 0.78
CA GLN A 112 -4.15 6.80 1.56
C GLN A 112 -4.77 5.82 2.56
N LEU A 113 -5.89 6.15 3.19
CA LEU A 113 -6.60 5.23 4.10
C LEU A 113 -7.11 3.97 3.37
N LEU A 114 -7.62 4.12 2.15
CA LEU A 114 -8.06 2.98 1.34
C LEU A 114 -6.88 2.07 0.96
N HIS A 115 -5.73 2.65 0.58
CA HIS A 115 -4.51 1.88 0.33
C HIS A 115 -4.02 1.16 1.60
N LEU A 116 -4.04 1.81 2.76
CA LEU A 116 -3.66 1.16 4.02
C LEU A 116 -4.62 0.02 4.40
N ALA A 117 -5.91 0.17 4.11
CA ALA A 117 -6.91 -0.88 4.34
C ALA A 117 -6.64 -2.13 3.47
N THR A 118 -6.26 -1.96 2.20
CA THR A 118 -5.93 -3.10 1.32
C THR A 118 -4.68 -3.83 1.80
N LEU A 119 -3.66 -3.11 2.26
CA LEU A 119 -2.45 -3.70 2.85
C LEU A 119 -2.75 -4.44 4.15
N GLY A 120 -3.60 -3.89 5.01
CA GLY A 120 -4.05 -4.55 6.24
C GLY A 120 -4.77 -5.86 5.95
N LEU A 121 -5.71 -5.87 4.98
CA LEU A 121 -6.41 -7.09 4.57
C LEU A 121 -5.46 -8.17 4.08
N VAL A 122 -4.49 -7.80 3.24
CA VAL A 122 -3.49 -8.73 2.69
C VAL A 122 -2.52 -9.25 3.76
N TYR A 123 -2.33 -8.51 4.84
CA TYR A 123 -1.52 -8.97 5.96
C TYR A 123 -2.26 -10.02 6.81
N PHE A 124 -3.53 -9.77 7.14
CA PHE A 124 -4.30 -10.62 8.05
C PHE A 124 -4.94 -11.85 7.40
N PHE A 125 -5.12 -11.82 6.07
CA PHE A 125 -5.65 -12.92 5.27
C PHE A 125 -4.63 -13.25 4.20
#